data_AF-A0A932NW17-F1
#
_entry.id   AF-A0A932NW17-F1
#
_cell.length_a   1.000
_cell.length_b   1.000
_cell.length_c   1.000
_cell.angle_alpha   90.00
_cell.angle_beta   90.00
_cell.angle_gamma   90.00
#
_symmetry.space_group_name_H-M   'P 1'
#
loop_
_entity.id
_entity.type
_entity.pdbx_description
1 polymer ?
#
loop_
_entity_poly.entity_id
_entity_poly.type
_entity_poly.pdbx_seq_one_letter_code
_entity_poly.pdbx_strand_id
1 'polypeptide(L)'
;MLVRHRDGREYLDLTAGWGVTCLGHCHPALIEALSRQLRCCMQTPNCNLSYTGSQAEAAKLLVSISPQALTKVFFASSETEATEGAIIVEPIQGEGGVNVPPAGYLKGLREIANRHDILLIFDEIQTGMGRTGKMVHVGGRGLLIGCELATALSTRCLEEGVIVNVTHAKVLRIFPALNIDLPTLEKGLRTVSRILKEL
;
A
#
# COMPACT_ATOMS: atom_id res chain seq x y z
N MET A 1 -10.40 -11.13 3.35
CA MET A 1 -11.30 -9.95 3.56
C MET A 1 -11.72 -9.83 5.00
N LEU A 2 -12.10 -10.94 5.64
CA LEU A 2 -12.40 -10.96 7.06
C LEU A 2 -11.13 -11.22 7.88
N VAL A 3 -11.05 -10.57 9.03
CA VAL A 3 -10.04 -10.82 10.07
C VAL A 3 -10.79 -11.32 11.30
N ARG A 4 -10.36 -12.46 11.85
CA ARG A 4 -10.95 -13.04 13.04
C ARG A 4 -10.15 -12.66 14.27
N HIS A 5 -10.81 -12.08 15.27
CA HIS A 5 -10.22 -11.75 16.55
C HIS A 5 -10.27 -12.94 17.52
N ARG A 6 -9.48 -12.88 18.60
CA ARG A 6 -9.35 -13.96 19.59
C ARG A 6 -10.67 -14.31 20.28
N ASP A 7 -11.59 -13.35 20.40
CA ASP A 7 -12.94 -13.54 20.94
C ASP A 7 -13.91 -14.22 19.96
N GLY A 8 -13.46 -14.59 18.76
CA GLY A 8 -14.26 -15.23 17.73
C GLY A 8 -15.01 -14.25 16.81
N ARG A 9 -14.97 -12.93 17.08
CA ARG A 9 -15.59 -11.94 16.20
C ARG A 9 -14.85 -11.83 14.88
N GLU A 10 -15.60 -11.61 13.81
CA GLU A 10 -15.07 -11.37 12.48
C GLU A 10 -15.27 -9.92 12.08
N TYR A 11 -14.23 -9.35 11.46
CA TYR A 11 -14.19 -7.96 11.06
C TYR A 11 -13.92 -7.87 9.56
N LEU A 12 -14.70 -7.06 8.85
CA LEU A 12 -14.41 -6.69 7.47
C LEU A 12 -13.25 -5.68 7.45
N ASP A 13 -12.15 -6.08 6.84
CA ASP A 13 -10.97 -5.23 6.70
C ASP A 13 -11.06 -4.37 5.43
N LEU A 14 -11.34 -3.07 5.60
CA LEU A 14 -11.34 -2.08 4.52
C LEU A 14 -9.98 -1.37 4.36
N THR A 15 -8.92 -1.97 4.86
CA THR A 15 -7.61 -1.35 5.01
C THR A 15 -6.47 -2.19 4.46
N ALA A 16 -6.71 -3.49 4.21
CA ALA A 16 -5.68 -4.39 3.70
C ALA A 16 -4.37 -4.34 4.52
N GLY A 17 -4.46 -4.19 5.84
CA GLY A 17 -3.30 -4.02 6.72
C GLY A 17 -2.37 -2.88 6.27
N TRP A 18 -2.91 -1.67 6.09
CA TRP A 18 -2.16 -0.50 5.62
C TRP A 18 -1.63 -0.66 4.17
N GLY A 19 -2.40 -1.36 3.33
CA GLY A 19 -2.08 -1.57 1.92
C GLY A 19 -1.20 -2.79 1.66
N VAL A 20 -0.72 -3.48 2.70
CA VAL A 20 0.18 -4.64 2.57
C VAL A 20 -0.53 -5.84 1.95
N THR A 21 -1.74 -6.17 2.39
CA THR A 21 -2.47 -7.37 1.95
C THR A 21 -3.33 -7.09 0.72
N CYS A 22 -2.74 -6.50 -0.34
CA CYS A 22 -3.46 -6.16 -1.58
C CYS A 22 -4.16 -7.35 -2.24
N LEU A 23 -3.64 -8.58 -2.11
CA LEU A 23 -4.28 -9.81 -2.61
C LEU A 23 -5.21 -10.48 -1.58
N GLY A 24 -5.43 -9.83 -0.44
CA GLY A 24 -6.16 -10.36 0.69
C GLY A 24 -5.28 -11.16 1.65
N HIS A 25 -5.77 -11.28 2.89
CA HIS A 25 -5.17 -12.11 3.92
C HIS A 25 -5.07 -13.57 3.48
N CYS A 26 -3.93 -14.22 3.76
CA CYS A 26 -3.72 -15.65 3.56
C CYS A 26 -3.98 -16.15 2.12
N HIS A 27 -3.62 -15.36 1.10
CA HIS A 27 -3.82 -15.77 -0.30
C HIS A 27 -3.11 -17.10 -0.60
N PRO A 28 -3.80 -18.14 -1.14
CA PRO A 28 -3.23 -19.47 -1.31
C PRO A 28 -1.92 -19.50 -2.11
N ALA A 29 -1.83 -18.72 -3.19
CA ALA A 29 -0.61 -18.64 -3.99
C ALA A 29 0.59 -18.06 -3.21
N LEU A 30 0.35 -17.13 -2.27
CA LEU A 30 1.41 -16.59 -1.41
C LEU A 30 1.85 -17.63 -0.38
N ILE A 31 0.90 -18.32 0.25
CA ILE A 31 1.17 -19.40 1.21
C ILE A 31 2.01 -20.49 0.55
N GLU A 32 1.63 -20.91 -0.64
CA GLU A 32 2.34 -21.93 -1.41
C GLU A 32 3.77 -21.46 -1.76
N ALA A 33 3.91 -20.27 -2.34
CA ALA A 33 5.21 -19.73 -2.74
C ALA A 33 6.17 -19.57 -1.55
N LEU A 34 5.66 -19.05 -0.43
CA LEU A 34 6.42 -18.90 0.82
C LEU A 34 6.81 -20.27 1.38
N SER A 35 5.85 -21.20 1.50
CA SER A 35 6.11 -22.53 2.02
C SER A 35 7.15 -23.30 1.20
N ARG A 36 7.12 -23.15 -0.13
CA ARG A 36 8.13 -23.73 -1.02
C ARG A 36 9.50 -23.11 -0.78
N GLN A 37 9.61 -21.79 -0.74
CA GLN A 37 10.90 -21.10 -0.52
C GLN A 37 11.50 -21.43 0.86
N LEU A 38 10.68 -21.47 1.91
CA LEU A 38 11.12 -21.77 3.27
C LEU A 38 11.71 -23.18 3.42
N ARG A 39 11.30 -24.13 2.58
CA ARG A 39 11.89 -25.48 2.51
C ARG A 39 13.26 -25.50 1.83
N CYS A 40 13.56 -24.50 1.00
CA CYS A 40 14.82 -24.39 0.28
C CYS A 40 15.84 -23.54 1.03
N CYS A 41 15.48 -22.29 1.32
CA CYS A 41 16.34 -21.33 1.99
C CYS A 41 15.50 -20.17 2.54
N MET A 42 15.64 -19.89 3.84
CA MET A 42 14.93 -18.78 4.49
C MET A 42 15.65 -17.44 4.24
N GLN A 43 16.98 -17.43 4.32
CA GLN A 43 17.79 -16.22 4.15
C GLN A 43 19.22 -16.55 3.72
N THR A 44 19.76 -15.70 2.85
CA THR A 44 21.20 -15.62 2.55
C THR A 44 21.71 -14.24 2.95
N PRO A 45 23.01 -14.07 3.26
CA PRO A 45 23.57 -12.74 3.52
C PRO A 45 23.38 -11.81 2.31
N ASN A 46 22.65 -10.70 2.50
CA ASN A 46 22.56 -9.61 1.53
C ASN A 46 23.76 -8.70 1.71
N CYS A 47 24.89 -9.01 1.06
CA CYS A 47 26.12 -8.22 1.17
C CYS A 47 27.01 -8.31 -0.09
N ASN A 48 26.44 -8.50 -1.29
CA ASN A 48 27.19 -8.91 -2.50
C ASN A 48 27.96 -10.24 -2.34
N LEU A 49 27.68 -11.02 -1.28
CA LEU A 49 28.34 -12.30 -0.98
C LEU A 49 27.61 -13.49 -1.60
N SER A 50 26.29 -13.38 -1.77
CA SER A 50 25.44 -14.43 -2.33
C SER A 50 24.20 -13.84 -2.98
N TYR A 51 23.72 -14.47 -4.05
CA TYR A 51 22.51 -14.10 -4.77
C TYR A 51 21.61 -15.33 -4.91
N THR A 52 20.30 -15.14 -4.85
CA THR A 52 19.32 -16.21 -5.09
C THR A 52 18.63 -16.02 -6.44
N GLY A 53 18.22 -17.14 -7.07
CA GLY A 53 17.43 -17.07 -8.30
C GLY A 53 16.11 -16.31 -8.11
N SER A 54 15.47 -16.45 -6.94
CA SER A 54 14.24 -15.74 -6.61
C SER A 54 14.42 -14.22 -6.54
N GLN A 55 15.54 -13.74 -5.98
CA GLN A 55 15.87 -12.30 -5.97
C GLN A 55 16.08 -11.76 -7.40
N ALA A 56 16.79 -12.50 -8.25
CA ALA A 56 17.03 -12.09 -9.63
C ALA A 56 15.74 -12.03 -10.46
N GLU A 57 14.87 -13.03 -10.34
CA GLU A 57 13.58 -13.03 -11.04
C GLU A 57 12.64 -11.94 -10.52
N ALA A 58 12.61 -11.69 -9.20
CA ALA A 58 11.85 -10.58 -8.62
C ALA A 58 12.35 -9.23 -9.15
N ALA A 59 13.67 -9.02 -9.23
CA ALA A 59 14.25 -7.79 -9.78
C ALA A 59 13.89 -7.59 -11.26
N LYS A 60 13.98 -8.64 -12.08
CA LYS A 60 13.58 -8.59 -13.50
C LYS A 60 12.10 -8.23 -13.65
N LEU A 61 11.23 -8.83 -12.84
CA LEU A 61 9.81 -8.55 -12.87
C LEU A 61 9.51 -7.12 -12.44
N LEU A 62 10.16 -6.63 -11.38
CA LEU A 62 10.01 -5.24 -10.93
C LEU A 62 10.44 -4.25 -12.00
N VAL A 63 11.58 -4.48 -12.67
CA VAL A 63 12.02 -3.65 -13.79
C VAL A 63 11.03 -3.70 -14.95
N SER A 64 10.48 -4.86 -15.30
CA SER A 64 9.59 -5.00 -16.46
C SER A 64 8.24 -4.28 -16.30
N ILE A 65 7.79 -4.08 -15.07
CA ILE A 65 6.55 -3.34 -14.75
C ILE A 65 6.81 -1.88 -14.34
N SER A 66 8.07 -1.50 -14.17
CA SER A 66 8.45 -0.14 -13.79
C SER A 66 8.47 0.79 -15.03
N PRO A 67 8.36 2.12 -14.83
CA PRO A 67 8.63 3.09 -15.89
C PRO A 67 9.99 2.84 -16.53
N GLN A 68 10.11 3.05 -17.85
CA GLN A 68 11.29 2.72 -18.66
C GLN A 68 12.61 3.32 -18.14
N ALA A 69 12.55 4.43 -17.40
CA ALA A 69 13.70 5.08 -16.79
C ALA A 69 14.25 4.36 -15.54
N LEU A 70 13.51 3.40 -14.96
CA LEU A 70 13.91 2.64 -13.78
C LEU A 70 14.37 1.24 -14.20
N THR A 71 15.69 1.04 -14.22
CA THR A 71 16.30 -0.20 -14.74
C THR A 71 17.06 -1.00 -13.67
N LYS A 72 17.06 -0.53 -12.42
CA LYS A 72 17.78 -1.15 -11.30
C LYS A 72 16.86 -1.24 -10.09
N VAL A 73 17.06 -2.28 -9.28
CA VAL A 73 16.28 -2.56 -8.08
C VAL A 73 17.25 -2.71 -6.91
N PHE A 74 16.88 -2.09 -5.80
CA PHE A 74 17.50 -2.32 -4.49
C PHE A 74 16.42 -2.88 -3.57
N PHE A 75 16.73 -3.95 -2.84
CA PHE A 75 15.80 -4.57 -1.90
C PHE A 75 16.15 -4.12 -0.48
N ALA A 76 15.17 -3.56 0.21
CA ALA A 76 15.23 -3.18 1.62
C ALA A 76 14.14 -3.93 2.40
N SER A 77 14.29 -4.04 3.72
CA SER A 77 13.31 -4.68 4.59
C SER A 77 12.28 -3.68 5.16
N SER A 78 12.64 -2.39 5.24
CA SER A 78 11.72 -1.34 5.68
C SER A 78 11.94 0.00 4.96
N GLU A 79 10.92 0.86 5.03
CA GLU A 79 10.94 2.23 4.50
C GLU A 79 12.11 3.06 5.01
N THR A 80 12.44 2.89 6.29
CA THR A 80 13.54 3.61 6.95
C THR A 80 14.91 3.26 6.40
N GLU A 81 15.09 2.07 5.80
CA GLU A 81 16.36 1.68 5.18
C GLU A 81 16.53 2.22 3.75
N ALA A 82 15.43 2.57 3.08
CA ALA A 82 15.44 3.12 1.72
C ALA A 82 15.62 4.65 1.69
N THR A 83 15.62 5.31 2.86
CA THR A 83 15.31 6.74 2.97
C THR A 83 16.50 7.69 3.21
N GLU A 84 17.73 7.19 3.31
CA GLU A 84 18.91 8.05 3.53
C GLU A 84 19.53 8.56 2.22
N GLY A 85 19.51 9.88 1.99
CA GLY A 85 20.29 10.55 0.95
C GLY A 85 19.56 10.94 -0.35
N ALA A 86 18.22 10.90 -0.39
CA ALA A 86 17.41 11.25 -1.56
C ALA A 86 16.28 12.23 -1.24
N ILE A 87 15.74 12.91 -2.25
CA ILE A 87 14.38 13.48 -2.17
C ILE A 87 13.41 12.31 -2.33
N ILE A 88 12.51 12.15 -1.37
CA ILE A 88 11.53 11.07 -1.35
C ILE A 88 10.16 11.70 -1.30
N VAL A 89 9.27 11.23 -2.17
CA VAL A 89 7.92 11.75 -2.29
C VAL A 89 6.94 10.61 -2.50
N GLU A 90 5.88 10.59 -1.70
CA GLU A 90 4.72 9.75 -1.98
C GLU A 90 3.94 10.37 -3.16
N PRO A 91 3.69 9.66 -4.27
CA PRO A 91 2.91 10.21 -5.40
C PRO A 91 1.50 10.64 -5.01
N ILE A 92 0.92 9.98 -4.00
CA ILE A 92 -0.24 10.41 -3.22
C ILE A 92 0.13 10.14 -1.76
N GLN A 93 0.13 11.16 -0.92
CA GLN A 93 0.51 11.03 0.48
C GLN A 93 -0.54 10.21 1.25
N GLY A 94 -0.21 8.99 1.65
CA GLY A 94 -1.09 8.05 2.33
C GLY A 94 -1.36 8.45 3.78
N GLU A 95 -0.35 8.36 4.64
CA GLU A 95 -0.49 8.63 6.08
C GLU A 95 -0.96 10.05 6.36
N GLY A 96 -0.41 11.00 5.60
CA GLY A 96 -0.74 12.40 5.78
C GLY A 96 -2.11 12.84 5.22
N GLY A 97 -2.97 11.90 4.80
CA GLY A 97 -4.38 12.18 4.52
C GLY A 97 -4.87 11.89 3.10
N VAL A 98 -4.24 10.99 2.36
CA VAL A 98 -4.57 10.70 0.94
C VAL A 98 -4.54 11.98 0.08
N ASN A 99 -3.48 12.78 0.24
CA ASN A 99 -3.35 14.04 -0.49
C ASN A 99 -2.84 13.78 -1.90
N VAL A 100 -3.72 13.98 -2.89
CA VAL A 100 -3.33 13.95 -4.30
C VAL A 100 -2.64 15.28 -4.64
N PRO A 101 -1.38 15.26 -5.11
CA PRO A 101 -0.68 16.50 -5.44
C PRO A 101 -1.31 17.17 -6.66
N PRO A 102 -1.20 18.51 -6.78
CA PRO A 102 -1.74 19.22 -7.93
C PRO A 102 -1.07 18.78 -9.23
N ALA A 103 -1.78 18.91 -10.35
CA ALA A 103 -1.27 18.54 -11.66
C ALA A 103 0.07 19.24 -11.95
N GLY A 104 1.06 18.48 -12.41
CA GLY A 104 2.40 18.99 -12.70
C GLY A 104 3.36 19.04 -11.51
N TYR A 105 2.90 18.85 -10.26
CA TYR A 105 3.76 18.85 -9.07
C TYR A 105 4.91 17.85 -9.17
N LEU A 106 4.60 16.57 -9.42
CA LEU A 106 5.62 15.51 -9.51
C LEU A 106 6.58 15.71 -10.70
N LYS A 107 6.08 16.32 -11.79
CA LYS A 107 6.91 16.70 -12.95
C LYS A 107 7.89 17.82 -12.57
N GLY A 108 7.41 18.88 -11.91
CA GLY A 108 8.25 19.98 -11.43
C GLY A 108 9.28 19.51 -10.40
N LEU A 109 8.90 18.60 -9.50
CA LEU A 109 9.83 17.99 -8.54
C LEU A 109 10.92 17.19 -9.25
N ARG A 110 10.57 16.44 -10.32
CA ARG A 110 11.56 15.74 -11.15
C ARG A 110 12.51 16.70 -11.86
N GLU A 111 12.00 17.81 -12.39
CA GLU A 111 12.82 18.84 -13.02
C GLU A 111 13.79 19.50 -12.02
N ILE A 112 13.35 19.76 -10.78
CA ILE A 112 14.22 20.25 -9.69
C ILE A 112 15.30 19.22 -9.37
N ALA A 113 14.92 17.96 -9.11
CA ALA A 113 15.86 16.90 -8.78
C ALA A 113 16.93 16.72 -9.86
N ASN A 114 16.53 16.71 -11.14
CA ASN A 114 17.46 16.65 -12.28
C ASN A 114 18.42 17.84 -12.32
N ARG A 115 17.94 19.06 -12.06
CA ARG A 115 18.79 20.29 -12.09
C ARG A 115 19.87 20.30 -11.03
N HIS A 116 19.64 19.62 -9.91
CA HIS A 116 20.54 19.62 -8.75
C HIS A 116 21.29 18.31 -8.55
N ASP A 117 21.18 17.37 -9.51
CA ASP A 117 21.75 16.02 -9.41
C ASP A 117 21.36 15.28 -8.12
N ILE A 118 20.09 15.43 -7.73
CA ILE A 118 19.53 14.81 -6.54
C ILE A 118 18.74 13.57 -6.95
N LEU A 119 18.95 12.46 -6.25
CA LEU A 119 18.13 11.25 -6.41
C LEU A 119 16.69 11.56 -5.98
N LEU A 120 15.73 11.38 -6.89
CA LEU A 120 14.29 11.44 -6.59
C LEU A 120 13.73 10.02 -6.53
N ILE A 121 13.18 9.66 -5.38
CA ILE A 121 12.50 8.38 -5.13
C ILE A 121 11.00 8.67 -5.01
N PHE A 122 10.21 7.94 -5.78
CA PHE A 122 8.77 7.88 -5.60
C PHE A 122 8.46 6.75 -4.63
N ASP A 123 7.97 7.09 -3.44
CA ASP A 123 7.54 6.11 -2.45
C ASP A 123 6.15 5.58 -2.83
N GLU A 124 6.14 4.37 -3.38
CA GLU A 124 4.94 3.73 -3.93
C GLU A 124 4.41 2.60 -3.06
N ILE A 125 4.82 2.53 -1.79
CA ILE A 125 4.41 1.43 -0.91
C ILE A 125 2.89 1.39 -0.75
N GLN A 126 2.26 2.56 -0.59
CA GLN A 126 0.80 2.66 -0.54
C GLN A 126 0.17 2.88 -1.92
N THR A 127 0.83 3.52 -2.89
CA THR A 127 0.19 3.93 -4.16
C THR A 127 0.37 2.95 -5.32
N GLY A 128 1.36 2.05 -5.22
CA GLY A 128 1.73 1.07 -6.23
C GLY A 128 0.89 -0.19 -6.21
N MET A 129 1.36 -1.23 -6.90
CA MET A 129 0.76 -2.58 -6.91
C MET A 129 -0.72 -2.62 -7.31
N GLY A 130 -1.15 -1.74 -8.22
CA GLY A 130 -2.53 -1.69 -8.70
C GLY A 130 -3.46 -0.85 -7.83
N ARG A 131 -3.00 -0.35 -6.68
CA ARG A 131 -3.83 0.40 -5.72
C ARG A 131 -4.48 1.63 -6.35
N THR A 132 -3.75 2.33 -7.20
CA THR A 132 -4.22 3.52 -7.95
C THR A 132 -4.68 3.18 -9.37
N GLY A 133 -5.18 1.96 -9.61
CA GLY A 133 -5.66 1.51 -10.92
C GLY A 133 -4.56 1.22 -11.94
N LYS A 134 -3.29 1.40 -11.56
CA LYS A 134 -2.07 1.09 -12.32
C LYS A 134 -1.05 0.42 -11.42
N MET A 135 -0.12 -0.35 -11.99
CA MET A 135 0.95 -1.02 -11.24
C MET A 135 1.90 -0.03 -10.56
N VAL A 136 2.14 1.11 -11.19
CA VAL A 136 2.97 2.22 -10.72
C VAL A 136 2.21 3.52 -10.98
N HIS A 137 2.24 4.46 -10.05
CA HIS A 137 1.49 5.70 -10.13
C HIS A 137 2.14 6.71 -11.06
N VAL A 138 1.37 7.19 -12.04
CA VAL A 138 1.74 8.31 -12.94
C VAL A 138 0.57 9.31 -13.09
N GLY A 139 -0.39 9.30 -12.16
CA GLY A 139 -1.66 10.04 -12.19
C GLY A 139 -2.82 9.21 -11.62
N GLY A 140 -3.68 9.82 -10.78
CA GLY A 140 -4.54 9.09 -9.82
C GLY A 140 -5.98 8.78 -10.22
N ARG A 141 -6.36 7.49 -10.10
CA ARG A 141 -7.73 6.94 -9.84
C ARG A 141 -7.62 5.48 -9.34
N GLY A 142 -8.11 5.11 -8.15
CA GLY A 142 -8.11 3.70 -7.70
C GLY A 142 -8.72 3.47 -6.31
N LEU A 143 -8.40 2.34 -5.67
CA LEU A 143 -8.93 1.92 -4.36
C LEU A 143 -8.11 2.50 -3.18
N LEU A 144 -7.66 3.75 -3.28
CA LEU A 144 -7.08 4.52 -2.18
C LEU A 144 -7.89 5.81 -2.04
N ILE A 145 -8.81 5.84 -1.08
CA ILE A 145 -9.82 6.90 -0.93
C ILE A 145 -9.69 7.55 0.45
N GLY A 146 -9.65 8.88 0.49
CA GLY A 146 -9.60 9.70 1.72
C GLY A 146 -10.84 10.60 1.87
N CYS A 147 -11.31 10.82 3.10
CA CYS A 147 -12.40 11.77 3.43
C CYS A 147 -12.20 12.41 4.82
N GLU A 148 -12.33 13.73 4.96
CA GLU A 148 -12.17 14.46 6.23
C GLU A 148 -13.43 14.44 7.12
N LEU A 149 -13.32 13.99 8.38
CA LEU A 149 -14.38 13.55 9.30
C LEU A 149 -13.93 13.61 10.79
N ALA A 150 -14.80 13.21 11.72
CA ALA A 150 -14.60 13.29 13.17
C ALA A 150 -13.94 12.04 13.80
N THR A 151 -13.29 12.23 14.96
CA THR A 151 -12.41 11.29 15.68
C THR A 151 -13.03 9.95 16.12
N ALA A 152 -14.35 9.87 16.32
CA ALA A 152 -14.99 8.69 16.90
C ALA A 152 -15.32 7.58 15.89
N LEU A 153 -15.11 7.83 14.59
CA LEU A 153 -15.55 6.93 13.53
C LEU A 153 -14.91 5.55 13.58
N SER A 154 -13.60 5.47 13.80
CA SER A 154 -12.87 4.19 13.77
C SER A 154 -13.35 3.23 14.86
N THR A 155 -13.53 3.72 16.08
CA THR A 155 -14.06 2.93 17.21
C THR A 155 -15.46 2.43 16.92
N ARG A 156 -16.35 3.29 16.43
CA ARG A 156 -17.73 2.92 16.09
C ARG A 156 -17.81 1.91 14.95
N CYS A 157 -16.99 2.07 13.90
CA CYS A 157 -16.92 1.09 12.83
C CYS A 157 -16.44 -0.27 13.35
N LEU A 158 -15.45 -0.28 14.25
CA LEU A 158 -14.92 -1.50 14.84
C LEU A 158 -15.97 -2.24 15.67
N GLU A 159 -16.76 -1.52 16.48
CA GLU A 159 -17.88 -2.09 17.25
C GLU A 159 -18.90 -2.81 16.37
N GLU A 160 -19.06 -2.35 15.12
CA GLU A 160 -19.95 -2.92 14.12
C GLU A 160 -19.26 -3.89 13.15
N GLY A 161 -18.04 -4.33 13.47
CA GLY A 161 -17.33 -5.35 12.72
C GLY A 161 -16.68 -4.86 11.43
N VAL A 162 -16.36 -3.56 11.31
CA VAL A 162 -15.66 -2.99 10.15
C VAL A 162 -14.39 -2.28 10.60
N ILE A 163 -13.24 -2.72 10.08
CA ILE A 163 -11.96 -2.06 10.32
C ILE A 163 -11.78 -0.98 9.24
N VAL A 164 -11.59 0.25 9.69
CA VAL A 164 -11.26 1.41 8.86
C VAL A 164 -10.05 2.12 9.46
N ASN A 165 -9.40 2.96 8.67
CA ASN A 165 -8.29 3.77 9.12
C ASN A 165 -8.71 5.23 9.21
N VAL A 166 -8.38 5.93 10.30
CA VAL A 166 -8.57 7.38 10.43
C VAL A 166 -7.23 8.00 10.81
N THR A 167 -6.62 8.78 9.92
CA THR A 167 -5.36 9.49 10.21
C THR A 167 -5.61 10.92 10.65
N HIS A 168 -4.67 11.48 11.42
CA HIS A 168 -4.74 12.84 11.96
C HIS A 168 -6.07 13.17 12.65
N ALA A 169 -6.73 12.16 13.25
CA ALA A 169 -8.03 12.31 13.89
C ALA A 169 -9.14 12.83 12.94
N LYS A 170 -8.88 12.87 11.63
CA LYS A 170 -9.74 13.53 10.65
C LYS A 170 -9.92 12.78 9.34
N VAL A 171 -8.91 12.13 8.79
CA VAL A 171 -9.03 11.57 7.44
C VAL A 171 -9.37 10.08 7.50
N LEU A 172 -10.61 9.72 7.18
CA LEU A 172 -11.02 8.34 6.88
C LEU A 172 -10.32 7.87 5.61
N ARG A 173 -9.59 6.77 5.70
CA ARG A 173 -8.98 6.11 4.56
C ARG A 173 -9.60 4.72 4.33
N ILE A 174 -10.00 4.46 3.09
CA ILE A 174 -10.56 3.19 2.65
C ILE A 174 -9.73 2.66 1.49
N PHE A 175 -9.14 1.48 1.71
CA PHE A 175 -8.31 0.79 0.73
C PHE A 175 -8.31 -0.73 0.98
N PRO A 176 -9.44 -1.42 0.70
CA PRO A 176 -9.59 -2.85 0.92
C PRO A 176 -8.63 -3.67 0.04
N ALA A 177 -8.50 -4.97 0.26
CA ALA A 177 -7.78 -5.82 -0.68
C ALA A 177 -8.43 -5.76 -2.08
N LEU A 178 -7.62 -5.80 -3.13
CA LEU A 178 -8.03 -5.52 -4.51
C LEU A 178 -8.99 -6.58 -5.07
N ASN A 179 -8.96 -7.79 -4.52
CA ASN A 179 -9.85 -8.89 -4.86
C ASN A 179 -11.11 -8.96 -3.98
N ILE A 180 -11.47 -7.89 -3.26
CA ILE A 180 -12.74 -7.81 -2.53
C ILE A 180 -13.90 -7.86 -3.52
N ASP A 181 -14.93 -8.66 -3.23
CA ASP A 181 -16.14 -8.68 -4.05
C ASP A 181 -17.01 -7.44 -3.77
N LEU A 182 -17.71 -6.97 -4.79
CA LEU A 182 -18.55 -5.77 -4.71
C LEU A 182 -19.62 -5.86 -3.60
N PRO A 183 -20.39 -6.96 -3.44
CA PRO A 183 -21.35 -7.08 -2.35
C PRO A 183 -20.74 -6.88 -0.96
N THR A 184 -19.57 -7.47 -0.70
CA THR A 184 -18.83 -7.32 0.56
C THR A 184 -18.36 -5.88 0.75
N LEU A 185 -17.78 -5.26 -0.28
CA LEU A 185 -17.35 -3.86 -0.23
C LEU A 185 -18.53 -2.93 0.08
N GLU A 186 -19.64 -3.06 -0.65
CA GLU A 186 -20.83 -2.25 -0.43
C GLU A 186 -21.40 -2.42 0.96
N LYS A 187 -21.40 -3.65 1.52
CA LYS A 187 -21.82 -3.88 2.90
C LYS A 187 -20.99 -3.05 3.87
N GLY A 188 -19.66 -3.07 3.73
CA GLY A 188 -18.75 -2.27 4.55
C GLY A 188 -19.00 -0.76 4.40
N LEU A 189 -19.12 -0.28 3.17
CA LEU A 189 -19.39 1.13 2.88
C LEU A 189 -20.75 1.60 3.40
N ARG A 190 -21.78 0.75 3.36
CA ARG A 190 -23.10 1.04 3.94
C ARG A 190 -23.01 1.22 5.46
N THR A 191 -22.27 0.36 6.17
CA THR A 191 -22.02 0.51 7.61
C THR A 191 -21.30 1.82 7.91
N VAL A 192 -20.20 2.11 7.21
CA VAL A 192 -19.45 3.36 7.38
C VAL A 192 -20.34 4.57 7.12
N SER A 193 -21.08 4.58 6.02
CA SER A 193 -21.98 5.68 5.67
C SER A 193 -23.09 5.91 6.69
N ARG A 194 -23.65 4.85 7.29
CA ARG A 194 -24.66 4.99 8.33
C ARG A 194 -24.06 5.60 9.60
N ILE A 195 -22.92 5.11 10.07
CA ILE A 195 -22.23 5.65 11.26
C ILE A 195 -21.89 7.12 11.05
N LEU A 196 -21.42 7.49 9.85
CA LEU A 196 -21.13 8.87 9.49
C LEU A 196 -22.32 9.82 9.57
N LYS A 197 -23.53 9.34 9.31
CA LYS A 197 -24.76 10.16 9.41
C LYS A 197 -25.24 10.34 10.86
N GLU A 198 -24.71 9.55 11.78
CA GLU A 198 -25.08 9.55 13.20
C GLU A 198 -24.06 10.33 14.07
N LEU A 199 -22.93 10.76 13.48
CA LEU A 199 -21.91 11.62 14.10
C LEU A 199 -22.18 13.09 13.77
#